data_AF-A0A6A7GCB7-F1
#
_entry.id   AF-A0A6A7GCB7-F1
#
_cell.length_a   1.000
_cell.length_b   1.000
_cell.length_c   1.000
_cell.angle_alpha   90.00
_cell.angle_beta   90.00
_cell.angle_gamma   90.00
#
_symmetry.space_group_name_H-M   'P 1'
#
loop_
_entity.id
_entity.type
_entity.pdbx_description
1 polymer ?
#
loop_
_entity_poly.entity_id
_entity_poly.type
_entity_poly.pdbx_seq_one_letter_code
_entity_poly.pdbx_strand_id
1 'polypeptide(L)'
;HRIGRTGRAGKKGMAISLVSPKDEQFLDNIEELIGRKFERIIYPGYAMDSSLPEIYEGTNTPKLKKSRYKATQEHNQMLARKQEKNKPSNIRREKAKRRKKR
;
A
#
# COMPACT_ATOMS: atom_id res chain seq x y z
N HIS A 1 9.20 17.14 1.29
CA HIS A 1 10.50 16.48 0.98
C HIS A 1 10.92 16.56 -0.48
N ARG A 2 10.11 16.11 -1.43
CA ARG A 2 10.48 16.04 -2.87
C ARG A 2 10.67 17.43 -3.49
N ILE A 3 9.66 18.29 -3.40
CA ILE A 3 9.73 19.65 -3.96
C ILE A 3 10.79 20.52 -3.28
N GLY A 4 11.11 20.27 -2.01
CA GLY A 4 12.17 20.99 -1.29
C GLY A 4 13.60 20.69 -1.76
N ARG A 5 13.76 19.94 -2.86
CA ARG A 5 15.07 19.72 -3.51
C ARG A 5 15.40 20.81 -4.53
N THR A 6 14.39 21.52 -5.06
CA THR A 6 14.57 22.65 -6.00
C THR A 6 14.46 23.99 -5.27
N GLY A 7 14.80 25.10 -5.95
CA GLY A 7 14.56 26.47 -5.46
C GLY A 7 15.33 26.89 -4.20
N ARG A 8 16.60 26.49 -4.08
CA ARG A 8 17.49 26.83 -2.94
C ARG A 8 18.26 28.13 -3.18
N ALA A 9 18.79 28.72 -2.11
CA ALA A 9 19.61 29.93 -2.15
C ALA A 9 18.96 31.11 -2.92
N GLY A 10 17.66 31.33 -2.70
CA GLY A 10 16.90 32.42 -3.31
C GLY A 10 16.62 32.26 -4.81
N LYS A 11 17.06 31.16 -5.44
CA LYS A 11 16.77 30.89 -6.84
C LYS A 11 15.37 30.29 -7.00
N LYS A 12 14.73 30.57 -8.14
CA LYS A 12 13.46 29.93 -8.52
C LYS A 12 13.68 28.45 -8.83
N GLY A 13 12.71 27.61 -8.50
CA GLY A 13 12.70 26.18 -8.79
C GLY A 13 11.34 25.73 -9.30
N MET A 14 11.33 24.74 -10.19
CA MET A 14 10.12 24.15 -10.77
C MET A 14 9.97 22.70 -10.32
N ALA A 15 8.73 22.27 -10.05
CA ALA A 15 8.39 20.87 -9.80
C ALA A 15 7.12 20.53 -10.57
N ILE A 16 7.19 19.50 -11.41
CA ILE A 16 6.08 18.99 -12.22
C ILE A 16 5.75 17.59 -11.72
N SER A 17 4.47 17.30 -11.52
CA SER A 17 3.99 15.98 -11.14
C SER A 17 3.15 15.42 -12.28
N LEU A 18 3.47 14.21 -12.72
CA LEU A 18 2.68 13.46 -13.70
C LEU A 18 1.63 12.68 -12.93
N VAL A 19 0.36 12.85 -13.27
CA VAL A 19 -0.78 12.29 -12.56
C VAL A 19 -1.56 11.42 -13.53
N SER A 20 -1.88 10.19 -13.13
CA SER A 20 -2.81 9.31 -13.87
C SER A 20 -4.19 9.34 -13.21
N PRO A 21 -5.25 8.80 -13.87
CA PRO A 21 -6.59 8.73 -13.27
C PRO A 21 -6.63 7.99 -11.92
N LYS A 22 -5.71 7.04 -11.70
CA LYS A 22 -5.63 6.30 -10.42
C LYS A 22 -5.05 7.14 -9.29
N ASP A 23 -4.37 8.24 -9.60
CA ASP A 23 -3.66 9.07 -8.66
C ASP A 23 -4.47 10.30 -8.22
N GLU A 24 -5.68 10.50 -8.75
CA GLU A 24 -6.50 11.70 -8.50
C GLU A 24 -6.81 11.89 -7.01
N GLN A 25 -7.14 10.81 -6.30
CA GLN A 25 -7.34 10.87 -4.85
C GLN A 25 -6.07 11.30 -4.08
N PHE A 26 -4.88 10.90 -4.55
CA PHE A 26 -3.63 11.34 -3.91
C PHE A 26 -3.36 12.81 -4.18
N LEU A 27 -3.68 13.30 -5.38
CA LEU A 27 -3.58 14.71 -5.72
C LEU A 27 -4.49 15.55 -4.82
N ASP A 28 -5.75 15.15 -4.64
CA ASP A 28 -6.71 15.86 -3.79
C ASP A 28 -6.22 15.97 -2.35
N ASN A 29 -5.73 14.87 -1.77
CA ASN A 29 -5.17 14.85 -0.43
C ASN A 29 -3.94 15.78 -0.29
N ILE A 30 -3.11 15.89 -1.34
CA ILE A 30 -1.95 16.77 -1.36
C ILE A 30 -2.38 18.24 -1.45
N GLU A 31 -3.39 18.56 -2.27
CA GLU A 31 -3.94 19.91 -2.40
C GLU A 31 -4.58 20.39 -1.10
N GLU A 32 -5.34 19.51 -0.42
CA GLU A 32 -5.92 19.78 0.90
C GLU A 32 -4.82 20.02 1.95
N LEU A 33 -3.81 19.14 2.00
CA LEU A 33 -2.71 19.26 2.97
C LEU A 33 -1.88 20.54 2.77
N ILE A 34 -1.65 20.95 1.54
CA ILE A 34 -0.86 22.16 1.22
C ILE A 34 -1.74 23.42 1.25
N GLY A 35 -3.06 23.28 1.12
CA GLY A 35 -4.02 24.38 1.06
C GLY A 35 -3.97 25.16 -0.25
N ARG A 36 -3.56 24.52 -1.36
CA ARG A 36 -3.49 25.17 -2.69
C ARG A 36 -3.86 24.20 -3.79
N LYS A 37 -4.50 24.71 -4.84
CA LYS A 37 -4.72 23.95 -6.08
C LYS A 37 -3.55 24.11 -7.05
N PHE A 38 -3.23 23.05 -7.77
CA PHE A 38 -2.21 23.05 -8.80
C PHE A 38 -2.83 23.26 -10.18
N GLU A 39 -2.12 23.99 -11.04
CA GLU A 39 -2.50 24.14 -12.43
C GLU A 39 -2.33 22.81 -13.19
N ARG A 40 -3.40 22.37 -13.87
CA ARG A 40 -3.38 21.17 -14.72
C ARG A 40 -2.98 21.58 -16.13
N ILE A 41 -1.81 21.13 -16.57
CA ILE A 41 -1.32 21.36 -17.93
C ILE A 41 -1.58 20.09 -18.75
N ILE A 42 -2.41 20.19 -19.78
CA ILE A 42 -2.62 19.11 -20.75
C ILE A 42 -1.62 19.30 -21.88
N TYR A 43 -0.71 18.34 -22.04
CA TYR A 43 0.23 18.35 -23.15
C TYR A 43 -0.42 17.72 -24.40
N PRO A 44 -0.23 18.30 -25.60
CA PRO A 44 -0.76 17.71 -26.84
C PRO A 44 -0.36 16.23 -26.99
N GLY A 45 -1.34 15.36 -27.27
CA GLY A 45 -1.14 13.91 -27.36
C GLY A 45 -1.23 13.14 -26.04
N TYR A 46 -1.42 13.82 -24.90
CA TYR A 46 -1.61 13.21 -23.57
C TYR A 46 -2.96 13.60 -22.94
N ALA A 47 -3.98 13.80 -23.78
CA ALA A 47 -5.33 14.00 -23.29
C ALA A 47 -5.84 12.72 -22.61
N MET A 48 -6.43 12.86 -21.42
CA MET A 48 -6.96 11.74 -20.63
C MET A 48 -8.19 11.05 -21.27
N ASP A 49 -8.79 11.69 -22.27
CA ASP A 49 -9.90 11.18 -23.09
C ASP A 49 -9.44 10.17 -24.17
N SER A 50 -8.14 10.02 -24.37
CA SER A 50 -7.63 9.03 -25.31
C SER A 50 -7.90 7.64 -24.72
N SER A 51 -8.89 6.92 -25.26
CA SER A 51 -9.10 5.49 -24.99
C SER A 51 -7.73 4.82 -24.92
N LEU A 52 -7.38 4.30 -23.74
CA LEU A 52 -6.07 3.69 -23.52
C LEU A 52 -5.83 2.67 -24.65
N PRO A 53 -4.65 2.67 -25.30
CA PRO A 53 -4.33 1.65 -26.28
C PRO A 53 -4.53 0.27 -25.63
N GLU A 54 -5.26 -0.61 -26.33
CA GLU A 54 -5.63 -1.97 -25.93
C GLU A 54 -4.44 -2.79 -25.39
N ILE A 55 -3.21 -2.39 -25.76
CA ILE A 55 -1.91 -2.90 -25.30
C ILE A 55 -1.75 -2.86 -23.75
N TYR A 56 -2.45 -1.95 -23.05
CA TYR A 56 -2.43 -1.85 -21.58
C TYR A 56 -3.55 -2.61 -20.89
N GLU A 57 -4.46 -3.27 -21.62
CA GLU A 57 -5.37 -4.25 -21.05
C GLU A 57 -4.55 -5.48 -20.65
N GLY A 58 -4.00 -5.39 -19.44
CA GLY A 58 -3.09 -6.37 -18.88
C GLY A 58 -3.60 -7.79 -19.07
N THR A 59 -2.66 -8.66 -19.44
CA THR A 59 -2.77 -10.09 -19.27
C THR A 59 -3.53 -10.40 -17.97
N ASN A 60 -4.56 -11.24 -18.07
CA ASN A 60 -5.35 -11.79 -16.97
C ASN A 60 -4.43 -12.54 -15.98
N THR A 61 -3.59 -11.81 -15.27
CA THR A 61 -2.74 -12.37 -14.23
C THR A 61 -3.64 -12.56 -13.01
N PRO A 62 -3.76 -13.79 -12.50
CA PRO A 62 -4.65 -14.05 -11.38
C PRO A 62 -4.21 -13.19 -10.19
N LYS A 63 -5.08 -12.25 -9.79
CA LYS A 63 -4.88 -11.44 -8.58
C LYS A 63 -4.52 -12.38 -7.43
N LEU A 64 -3.39 -12.11 -6.77
CA LEU A 64 -2.90 -12.93 -5.67
C LEU A 64 -4.01 -13.05 -4.60
N LYS A 65 -4.52 -14.27 -4.38
CA LYS A 65 -5.71 -14.54 -3.55
C LYS A 65 -5.57 -14.09 -2.08
N LYS A 66 -4.35 -13.80 -1.60
CA LYS A 66 -4.09 -13.36 -0.22
C LYS A 66 -3.00 -12.30 -0.17
N SER A 67 -3.22 -11.26 0.64
CA SER A 67 -2.18 -10.30 1.01
C SER A 67 -1.03 -11.00 1.73
N ARG A 68 0.20 -10.56 1.45
CA ARG A 68 1.44 -11.09 2.05
C ARG A 68 1.35 -11.12 3.58
N TYR A 69 0.73 -10.09 4.18
CA TYR A 69 0.51 -10.00 5.63
C TYR A 69 -0.35 -11.15 6.17
N LYS A 70 -1.47 -11.47 5.50
CA LYS A 70 -2.36 -12.57 5.90
C LYS A 70 -1.66 -13.93 5.77
N ALA A 71 -0.85 -14.12 4.73
CA ALA A 71 -0.06 -15.34 4.55
C ALA A 71 0.95 -15.56 5.68
N THR A 72 1.64 -14.51 6.12
CA THR A 72 2.58 -14.58 7.25
C THR A 72 1.87 -14.88 8.57
N GLN A 73 0.70 -14.30 8.82
CA GLN A 73 -0.07 -14.59 10.03
C GLN A 73 -0.54 -16.05 10.11
N GLU A 74 -1.06 -16.60 9.00
CA GLU A 74 -1.48 -18.01 8.94
C GLU A 74 -0.31 -18.96 9.21
N HIS A 75 0.86 -18.67 8.62
CA HIS A 75 2.07 -19.45 8.86
C HIS A 75 2.50 -19.44 10.34
N ASN A 76 2.50 -18.26 10.97
CA ASN A 76 2.85 -18.12 12.39
C ASN A 76 1.84 -18.84 13.31
N GLN A 77 0.54 -18.81 13.00
CA GLN A 77 -0.46 -19.59 13.74
C GLN A 77 -0.25 -21.10 13.60
N MET A 78 0.14 -21.58 12.41
CA MET A 78 0.44 -23.00 12.22
C MET A 78 1.67 -23.44 13.02
N LEU A 79 2.73 -22.63 13.03
CA LEU A 79 3.92 -22.87 13.85
C LEU A 79 3.57 -22.91 15.34
N ALA A 80 2.76 -21.97 15.83
CA ALA A 80 2.30 -21.94 17.21
C ALA A 80 1.48 -23.20 17.57
N ARG A 81 0.57 -23.65 16.69
CA ARG A 81 -0.19 -24.88 16.88
C ARG A 81 0.70 -26.12 16.92
N LYS A 82 1.71 -26.20 16.06
CA LYS A 82 2.68 -27.32 16.03
C LYS A 82 3.53 -27.35 17.30
N GLN A 83 3.98 -26.19 17.78
CA GLN A 83 4.71 -26.09 19.04
C GLN A 83 3.84 -26.47 20.25
N GLU A 84 2.59 -26.01 20.32
CA GLU A 84 1.66 -26.44 21.37
C GLU A 84 1.40 -27.95 21.31
N LYS A 85 1.38 -28.54 20.11
CA LYS A 85 1.29 -30.00 19.89
C LYS A 85 2.58 -30.79 20.15
N ASN A 86 3.72 -30.14 20.41
CA ASN A 86 4.98 -30.79 20.77
C ASN A 86 5.38 -30.62 22.25
N LYS A 87 4.70 -29.75 23.01
CA LYS A 87 4.96 -29.58 24.46
C LYS A 87 4.59 -30.84 25.25
N PRO A 88 5.32 -31.25 26.29
CA PRO A 88 4.97 -32.42 27.09
C PRO A 88 3.57 -32.29 27.73
N SER A 89 2.87 -33.42 27.91
CA SER A 89 1.45 -33.49 28.30
C SER A 89 1.15 -32.80 29.65
N ASN A 90 2.10 -32.83 30.58
CA ASN A 90 2.00 -32.16 31.89
C ASN A 90 1.87 -30.63 31.74
N ILE A 91 2.70 -30.01 30.90
CA ILE A 91 2.68 -28.55 30.68
C ILE A 91 1.38 -28.12 29.99
N ARG A 92 0.85 -28.93 29.06
CA ARG A 92 -0.45 -28.64 28.41
C ARG A 92 -1.62 -28.72 29.38
N ARG A 93 -1.65 -29.74 30.24
CA ARG A 93 -2.69 -29.92 31.27
C ARG A 93 -2.67 -28.79 32.28
N GLU A 94 -1.48 -28.35 32.70
CA GLU A 94 -1.33 -27.24 33.65
C GLU A 94 -1.80 -25.91 33.06
N LYS A 95 -1.45 -25.64 31.79
CA LYS A 95 -1.93 -24.46 31.06
C LYS A 95 -3.45 -24.46 30.87
N ALA A 96 -4.05 -25.62 30.58
CA ALA A 96 -5.50 -25.78 30.47
C ALA A 96 -6.22 -25.55 31.80
N LYS A 97 -5.67 -26.06 32.91
CA LYS A 97 -6.19 -25.80 34.27
C LYS A 97 -6.13 -24.31 34.63
N ARG A 98 -5.03 -23.62 34.32
CA ARG A 98 -4.89 -22.16 34.54
C ARG A 98 -5.88 -21.35 33.71
N ARG A 99 -6.20 -21.78 32.49
CA ARG A 99 -7.15 -21.09 31.60
C ARG A 99 -8.61 -21.29 31.99
N LYS A 100 -8.94 -22.34 32.74
CA LYS A 100 -10.28 -22.64 33.27
C LYS A 100 -10.56 -21.98 34.64
N LYS A 101 -9.51 -21.42 35.27
CA LYS A 101 -9.56 -20.72 36.57
C LYS A 101 -9.64 -19.19 36.41
N ARG A 102 -9.52 -18.68 35.18
CA ARG A 102 -9.82 -17.30 34.79
C ARG A 102 -11.18 -17.30 34.11
#